data_AF-A0A7W1IHA9-F1
#
_entry.id   AF-A0A7W1IHA9-F1
#
_cell.length_a   1.000
_cell.length_b   1.000
_cell.length_c   1.000
_cell.angle_alpha   90.00
_cell.angle_beta   90.00
_cell.angle_gamma   90.00
#
_symmetry.space_group_name_H-M   'P 1'
#
loop_
_entity.id
_entity.type
_entity.pdbx_description
1 polymer ?
#
loop_
_entity_poly.entity_id
_entity_poly.type
_entity_poly.pdbx_seq_one_letter_code
_entity_poly.pdbx_strand_id
1 'polypeptide(L)'
;MKKYLLIALTAFFYTLKICSQSTNCNTATNLTLNNGTICLNGTTAGAITDNVLYGGCNTVPVNLIWYTYVTNGAANNFTITPGTLTNAEIVIYLGGCPSSPSGTLQSCVVATGSNPLITNWGMPAGVQVWIGIASNAGVSGSFQFCVKSLPPVPGPGNTCAQAKQICTTPFAQATMGPNTSGQTPACFLNPTQNDIFLKFTITQAGLLAWTATPNNPAIEYDWALWDITNGCPGTLACCNYNFANGSSLGFGMQAQAGTVACNYNAIGTPPKEFCGPMNVTCGKTYAIQISNYTTGSTAGFSLSFLNSTAMVTSNAAFSVNAPTLVCGPSLNAVINNASTGACGEVWNYGDGSPTYTGTAPPSHNYTTPGTYAITANIGGACPSSATQFVQLLAPLAATAIPTPINCFGNCTGSATVSPITGGDGIYTYLWSTGSTSTSINSLCAGIYSITVSNAKCNSSVTQT
;
A
#
# COMPACT_ATOMS: atom_id res chain seq x y z
N MET A 1 21.14 -52.37 16.55
CA MET A 1 21.26 -50.95 16.94
C MET A 1 20.87 -50.07 15.75
N LYS A 2 19.61 -49.63 15.66
CA LYS A 2 19.18 -48.60 14.70
C LYS A 2 18.79 -47.38 15.53
N LYS A 3 19.60 -46.31 15.46
CA LYS A 3 19.30 -45.02 16.08
C LYS A 3 18.31 -44.29 15.16
N TYR A 4 17.09 -44.03 15.64
CA TYR A 4 16.19 -43.09 15.00
C TYR A 4 16.61 -41.68 15.43
N LEU A 5 16.99 -40.86 14.45
CA LEU A 5 17.25 -39.44 14.63
C LEU A 5 15.91 -38.72 14.76
N LEU A 6 15.55 -38.32 15.98
CA LEU A 6 14.37 -37.50 16.25
C LEU A 6 14.71 -36.06 15.82
N ILE A 7 14.22 -35.63 14.66
CA ILE A 7 14.30 -34.24 14.22
C ILE A 7 13.30 -33.45 15.06
N ALA A 8 13.80 -32.70 16.04
CA ALA A 8 13.00 -31.73 16.79
C ALA A 8 12.62 -30.58 15.84
N LEU A 9 11.38 -30.61 15.34
CA LEU A 9 10.78 -29.49 14.63
C LEU A 9 10.46 -28.41 15.66
N THR A 10 11.32 -27.40 15.79
CA THR A 10 11.04 -26.22 16.61
C THR A 10 9.92 -25.41 15.94
N ALA A 11 8.69 -25.62 16.38
CA ALA A 11 7.57 -24.76 16.04
C ALA A 11 7.79 -23.39 16.71
N PHE A 12 8.19 -22.40 15.91
CA PHE A 12 8.14 -21.00 16.30
C PHE A 12 6.66 -20.62 16.47
N PHE A 13 6.17 -20.64 17.71
CA PHE A 13 4.92 -19.96 18.07
C PHE A 13 5.16 -18.45 17.99
N TYR A 14 5.00 -17.87 16.80
CA TYR A 14 4.68 -16.45 16.71
C TYR A 14 3.28 -16.30 17.32
N THR A 15 3.17 -15.57 18.43
CA THR A 15 1.89 -15.01 18.85
C THR A 15 1.47 -13.99 17.78
N LEU A 16 0.66 -14.46 16.82
CA LEU A 16 0.22 -13.72 15.66
C LEU A 16 -0.60 -12.50 16.09
N LYS A 17 -0.07 -11.31 15.83
CA LYS A 17 -0.81 -10.05 15.97
C LYS A 17 -1.92 -10.03 14.92
N ILE A 18 -3.18 -10.12 15.36
CA ILE A 18 -4.35 -9.83 14.51
C ILE A 18 -4.26 -8.33 14.17
N CYS A 19 -4.26 -8.00 12.88
CA CYS A 19 -4.27 -6.59 12.46
C CYS A 19 -5.62 -5.96 12.81
N SER A 20 -5.65 -4.64 13.06
CA SER A 20 -6.92 -3.91 13.14
C SER A 20 -7.72 -4.17 11.86
N GLN A 21 -8.98 -4.53 11.99
CA GLN A 21 -9.89 -4.82 10.88
C GLN A 21 -11.16 -3.98 11.06
N SER A 22 -11.72 -3.49 9.95
CA SER A 22 -12.94 -2.68 9.97
C SER A 22 -14.14 -3.50 9.55
N THR A 23 -15.25 -3.34 10.26
CA THR A 23 -16.55 -3.86 9.82
C THR A 23 -17.27 -2.90 8.88
N ASN A 24 -16.81 -1.63 8.82
CA ASN A 24 -17.33 -0.59 7.94
C ASN A 24 -16.44 -0.39 6.73
N CYS A 25 -17.03 -0.40 5.54
CA CYS A 25 -16.30 -0.08 4.32
C CYS A 25 -15.75 1.36 4.34
N ASN A 26 -16.50 2.32 4.90
CA ASN A 26 -16.07 3.72 4.93
C ASN A 26 -14.85 3.92 5.82
N THR A 27 -14.61 3.02 6.78
CA THR A 27 -13.39 2.99 7.60
C THR A 27 -12.55 1.75 7.31
N ALA A 28 -12.63 1.21 6.09
CA ALA A 28 -11.92 0.00 5.67
C ALA A 28 -10.45 0.07 6.09
N THR A 29 -9.93 -1.04 6.57
CA THR A 29 -8.53 -1.11 7.00
C THR A 29 -7.61 -0.91 5.81
N ASN A 30 -6.80 0.15 5.85
CA ASN A 30 -5.84 0.41 4.79
C ASN A 30 -4.73 -0.63 4.78
N LEU A 31 -4.45 -1.20 3.61
CA LEU A 31 -3.32 -2.09 3.39
C LEU A 31 -2.20 -1.29 2.74
N THR A 32 -1.06 -1.24 3.42
CA THR A 32 0.17 -0.69 2.84
C THR A 32 0.95 -1.83 2.19
N LEU A 33 1.02 -1.81 0.87
CA LEU A 33 1.72 -2.86 0.12
C LEU A 33 3.22 -2.57 0.14
N ASN A 34 3.99 -3.52 0.67
CA ASN A 34 5.45 -3.47 0.61
C ASN A 34 5.88 -4.14 -0.70
N ASN A 35 6.39 -3.34 -1.63
CA ASN A 35 6.80 -3.78 -2.96
C ASN A 35 5.70 -4.54 -3.72
N GLY A 36 4.47 -4.04 -3.60
CA GLY A 36 3.31 -4.65 -4.25
C GLY A 36 2.81 -5.91 -3.56
N THR A 37 3.21 -6.21 -2.32
CA THR A 37 2.71 -7.38 -1.59
C THR A 37 2.41 -7.10 -0.12
N ILE A 38 1.42 -7.79 0.44
CA ILE A 38 1.14 -7.85 1.87
C ILE A 38 0.43 -9.16 2.20
N CYS A 39 0.71 -9.73 3.37
CA CYS A 39 -0.07 -10.81 3.97
C CYS A 39 -0.36 -10.46 5.43
N LEU A 40 -1.58 -10.70 5.88
CA LEU A 40 -2.04 -10.42 7.25
C LEU A 40 -3.04 -11.48 7.70
N ASN A 41 -3.22 -11.61 9.01
CA ASN A 41 -4.23 -12.49 9.58
C ASN A 41 -5.44 -11.66 10.03
N GLY A 42 -6.63 -12.17 9.75
CA GLY A 42 -7.90 -11.54 10.10
C GLY A 42 -8.93 -12.56 10.58
N THR A 43 -10.10 -12.09 10.99
CA THR A 43 -11.22 -12.93 11.39
C THR A 43 -12.55 -12.30 10.99
N THR A 44 -13.52 -13.10 10.51
CA THR A 44 -14.89 -12.60 10.36
C THR A 44 -15.72 -12.81 11.64
N ALA A 45 -15.20 -13.53 12.63
CA ALA A 45 -15.93 -13.77 13.87
C ALA A 45 -16.19 -12.46 14.64
N GLY A 46 -17.47 -12.19 14.96
CA GLY A 46 -17.88 -11.00 15.70
C GLY A 46 -17.93 -9.71 14.87
N ALA A 47 -17.65 -9.76 13.57
CA ALA A 47 -17.88 -8.60 12.70
C ALA A 47 -19.38 -8.35 12.54
N ILE A 48 -19.81 -7.09 12.58
CA ILE A 48 -21.20 -6.69 12.33
C ILE A 48 -21.34 -6.23 10.88
N THR A 49 -22.35 -6.72 10.15
CA THR A 49 -22.59 -6.28 8.78
C THR A 49 -23.21 -4.88 8.80
N ASP A 50 -22.46 -3.84 8.42
CA ASP A 50 -22.96 -2.46 8.42
C ASP A 50 -23.18 -1.87 7.00
N ASN A 51 -22.86 -2.65 5.96
CA ASN A 51 -23.07 -2.29 4.56
C ASN A 51 -23.74 -3.46 3.84
N VAL A 52 -24.95 -3.22 3.30
CA VAL A 52 -25.70 -4.19 2.51
C VAL A 52 -24.95 -4.39 1.19
N LEU A 53 -24.52 -5.63 0.92
CA LEU A 53 -24.00 -6.01 -0.38
C LEU A 53 -25.16 -6.16 -1.35
N TYR A 54 -25.15 -5.40 -2.46
CA TYR A 54 -26.12 -5.51 -3.54
C TYR A 54 -25.51 -6.24 -4.73
N GLY A 55 -26.12 -7.36 -5.14
CA GLY A 55 -25.74 -8.13 -6.33
C GLY A 55 -25.86 -9.64 -6.13
N GLY A 56 -25.89 -10.41 -7.24
CA GLY A 56 -26.14 -11.87 -7.28
C GLY A 56 -25.07 -12.79 -6.66
N CYS A 57 -24.30 -12.27 -5.71
CA CYS A 57 -23.16 -12.92 -5.07
C CYS A 57 -23.46 -13.48 -3.68
N ASN A 58 -24.33 -12.80 -2.93
CA ASN A 58 -24.89 -13.30 -1.70
C ASN A 58 -26.14 -12.50 -1.32
N THR A 59 -27.20 -13.15 -0.84
CA THR A 59 -28.39 -12.45 -0.33
C THR A 59 -28.34 -12.21 1.18
N VAL A 60 -27.45 -12.88 1.92
CA VAL A 60 -27.31 -12.68 3.38
C VAL A 60 -25.87 -12.95 3.86
N PRO A 61 -24.93 -12.01 3.71
CA PRO A 61 -23.65 -12.09 4.40
C PRO A 61 -23.83 -11.78 5.88
N VAL A 62 -23.46 -12.72 6.75
CA VAL A 62 -23.28 -12.43 8.17
C VAL A 62 -21.78 -12.24 8.43
N ASN A 63 -21.44 -11.06 8.95
CA ASN A 63 -20.12 -10.71 9.47
C ASN A 63 -19.06 -10.44 8.38
N LEU A 64 -19.12 -9.23 7.82
CA LEU A 64 -18.25 -8.73 6.76
C LEU A 64 -17.14 -7.85 7.35
N ILE A 65 -15.91 -8.01 6.85
CA ILE A 65 -14.82 -7.08 7.14
C ILE A 65 -14.27 -6.45 5.87
N TRP A 66 -13.73 -5.25 6.01
CA TRP A 66 -13.31 -4.42 4.89
C TRP A 66 -11.86 -4.02 4.97
N TYR A 67 -11.18 -4.22 3.84
CA TYR A 67 -9.85 -3.73 3.55
C TYR A 67 -9.90 -2.79 2.35
N THR A 68 -8.89 -1.96 2.23
CA THR A 68 -8.75 -1.09 1.08
C THR A 68 -7.28 -0.85 0.77
N TYR A 69 -6.96 -0.65 -0.51
CA TYR A 69 -5.60 -0.40 -0.96
C TYR A 69 -5.63 0.25 -2.34
N VAL A 70 -4.49 0.79 -2.78
CA VAL A 70 -4.33 1.27 -4.15
C VAL A 70 -3.54 0.24 -4.96
N THR A 71 -4.01 -0.07 -6.16
CA THR A 71 -3.30 -0.98 -7.05
C THR A 71 -1.91 -0.46 -7.40
N ASN A 72 -0.90 -1.27 -7.15
CA ASN A 72 0.46 -1.01 -7.64
C ASN A 72 0.55 -1.41 -9.12
N GLY A 73 -0.09 -2.47 -9.60
CA GLY A 73 0.08 -2.86 -11.00
C GLY A 73 -1.11 -3.53 -11.65
N ALA A 74 -0.93 -3.76 -12.97
CA ALA A 74 -1.89 -4.39 -13.85
C ALA A 74 -2.38 -5.75 -13.35
N ALA A 75 -1.52 -6.50 -12.65
CA ALA A 75 -1.81 -7.84 -12.17
C ALA A 75 -2.05 -7.81 -10.65
N ASN A 76 -3.28 -8.09 -10.25
CA ASN A 76 -3.68 -8.20 -8.84
C ASN A 76 -4.07 -9.64 -8.53
N ASN A 77 -3.51 -10.20 -7.47
CA ASN A 77 -3.86 -11.52 -6.96
C ASN A 77 -4.28 -11.38 -5.49
N PHE A 78 -5.43 -11.97 -5.18
CA PHE A 78 -5.95 -12.07 -3.83
C PHE A 78 -5.97 -13.53 -3.43
N THR A 79 -5.38 -13.83 -2.28
CA THR A 79 -5.42 -15.17 -1.69
C THR A 79 -6.00 -15.07 -0.29
N ILE A 80 -7.07 -15.83 -0.03
CA ILE A 80 -7.58 -16.08 1.32
C ILE A 80 -7.26 -17.54 1.64
N THR A 81 -6.44 -17.75 2.66
CA THR A 81 -6.18 -19.08 3.21
C THR A 81 -7.00 -19.23 4.49
N PRO A 82 -8.04 -20.06 4.49
CA PRO A 82 -8.89 -20.23 5.66
C PRO A 82 -8.13 -20.85 6.83
N GLY A 83 -8.35 -20.30 8.03
CA GLY A 83 -8.04 -20.95 9.31
C GLY A 83 -9.28 -21.71 9.79
N THR A 84 -10.09 -21.07 10.63
CA THR A 84 -11.41 -21.59 11.02
C THR A 84 -12.57 -21.08 10.15
N LEU A 85 -12.30 -20.09 9.29
CA LEU A 85 -13.28 -19.62 8.29
C LEU A 85 -13.69 -20.78 7.37
N THR A 86 -14.98 -20.88 7.05
CA THR A 86 -15.46 -21.73 5.95
C THR A 86 -16.27 -20.93 4.95
N ASN A 87 -16.33 -21.44 3.72
CA ASN A 87 -16.97 -20.81 2.58
C ASN A 87 -16.53 -19.36 2.38
N ALA A 88 -15.20 -19.14 2.30
CA ALA A 88 -14.66 -17.79 2.17
C ALA A 88 -15.26 -17.08 0.94
N GLU A 89 -15.66 -15.83 1.12
CA GLU A 89 -16.15 -14.95 0.06
C GLU A 89 -15.28 -13.69 0.02
N ILE A 90 -14.95 -13.26 -1.19
CA ILE A 90 -14.32 -11.97 -1.45
C ILE A 90 -15.17 -11.16 -2.43
N VAL A 91 -15.40 -9.89 -2.10
CA VAL A 91 -16.06 -8.91 -2.97
C VAL A 91 -15.13 -7.74 -3.22
N ILE A 92 -15.16 -7.21 -4.43
CA ILE A 92 -14.24 -6.16 -4.88
C ILE A 92 -15.05 -4.99 -5.43
N TYR A 93 -14.82 -3.80 -4.91
CA TYR A 93 -15.47 -2.55 -5.30
C TYR A 93 -14.45 -1.51 -5.76
N LEU A 94 -14.89 -0.67 -6.71
CA LEU A 94 -14.20 0.53 -7.16
C LEU A 94 -15.05 1.77 -6.96
N GLY A 95 -14.40 2.94 -6.94
CA GLY A 95 -15.07 4.24 -6.88
C GLY A 95 -15.69 4.56 -5.51
N GLY A 96 -15.58 3.65 -4.54
CA GLY A 96 -16.04 3.84 -3.18
C GLY A 96 -16.70 2.59 -2.61
N CYS A 97 -17.30 2.76 -1.44
CA CYS A 97 -18.04 1.72 -0.75
C CYS A 97 -19.35 1.37 -1.45
N PRO A 98 -19.93 0.18 -1.16
CA PRO A 98 -21.23 -0.20 -1.73
C PRO A 98 -22.35 0.80 -1.44
N SER A 99 -22.25 1.52 -0.32
CA SER A 99 -23.17 2.59 0.09
C SER A 99 -22.94 3.93 -0.62
N SER A 100 -21.83 4.08 -1.35
CA SER A 100 -21.53 5.27 -2.15
C SER A 100 -22.21 5.17 -3.53
N PRO A 101 -22.79 6.27 -4.06
CA PRO A 101 -23.30 6.32 -5.44
C PRO A 101 -22.23 5.99 -6.50
N SER A 102 -20.96 6.18 -6.18
CA SER A 102 -19.82 5.88 -7.06
C SER A 102 -19.25 4.47 -6.86
N GLY A 103 -19.70 3.75 -5.83
CA GLY A 103 -19.26 2.39 -5.52
C GLY A 103 -19.81 1.38 -6.51
N THR A 104 -18.94 0.77 -7.31
CA THR A 104 -19.33 -0.23 -8.31
C THR A 104 -18.71 -1.59 -7.99
N LEU A 105 -19.54 -2.62 -7.82
CA LEU A 105 -19.09 -4.01 -7.67
C LEU A 105 -18.40 -4.47 -8.95
N GLN A 106 -17.18 -4.97 -8.83
CA GLN A 106 -16.38 -5.45 -9.95
C GLN A 106 -16.30 -6.96 -10.04
N SER A 107 -16.15 -7.61 -8.89
CA SER A 107 -15.94 -9.04 -8.82
C SER A 107 -16.41 -9.56 -7.49
N CYS A 108 -16.83 -10.82 -7.51
CA CYS A 108 -17.16 -11.57 -6.33
C CYS A 108 -16.82 -13.03 -6.58
N VAL A 109 -16.17 -13.65 -5.61
CA VAL A 109 -15.73 -15.03 -5.70
C VAL A 109 -15.98 -15.70 -4.36
N VAL A 110 -16.41 -16.96 -4.42
CA VAL A 110 -16.71 -17.79 -3.24
C VAL A 110 -15.95 -19.10 -3.37
N ALA A 111 -15.33 -19.54 -2.28
CA ALA A 111 -14.78 -20.88 -2.14
C ALA A 111 -15.73 -21.75 -1.30
N THR A 112 -15.64 -23.08 -1.42
CA THR A 112 -16.43 -24.02 -0.63
C THR A 112 -15.60 -24.67 0.47
N GLY A 113 -16.20 -24.89 1.64
CA GLY A 113 -15.54 -25.49 2.80
C GLY A 113 -14.34 -24.66 3.28
N SER A 114 -13.24 -25.33 3.59
CA SER A 114 -11.98 -24.71 4.04
C SER A 114 -10.95 -24.55 2.92
N ASN A 115 -11.38 -24.61 1.65
CA ASN A 115 -10.47 -24.48 0.52
C ASN A 115 -9.93 -23.04 0.40
N PRO A 116 -8.64 -22.85 0.05
CA PRO A 116 -8.12 -21.54 -0.29
C PRO A 116 -8.91 -20.87 -1.42
N LEU A 117 -9.23 -19.59 -1.26
CA LEU A 117 -9.79 -18.77 -2.31
C LEU A 117 -8.65 -18.01 -2.98
N ILE A 118 -8.51 -18.18 -4.29
CA ILE A 118 -7.53 -17.44 -5.11
C ILE A 118 -8.28 -16.78 -6.24
N THR A 119 -8.12 -15.48 -6.42
CA THR A 119 -8.66 -14.76 -7.57
C THR A 119 -7.64 -13.78 -8.13
N ASN A 120 -7.63 -13.68 -9.47
CA ASN A 120 -6.76 -12.79 -10.23
C ASN A 120 -7.59 -11.70 -10.89
N TRP A 121 -7.08 -10.49 -10.89
CA TRP A 121 -7.81 -9.34 -11.37
C TRP A 121 -6.91 -8.31 -12.06
N GLY A 122 -7.36 -7.86 -13.24
CA GLY A 122 -6.65 -6.91 -14.09
C GLY A 122 -7.11 -5.48 -13.84
N MET A 123 -6.22 -4.60 -13.39
CA MET A 123 -6.54 -3.20 -13.06
C MET A 123 -5.34 -2.29 -13.30
N PRO A 124 -5.50 -1.10 -13.91
CA PRO A 124 -4.41 -0.12 -13.97
C PRO A 124 -3.83 0.18 -12.59
N ALA A 125 -2.57 0.61 -12.54
CA ALA A 125 -1.95 1.12 -11.32
C ALA A 125 -2.61 2.43 -10.87
N GLY A 126 -2.59 2.71 -9.56
CA GLY A 126 -3.12 3.94 -8.97
C GLY A 126 -4.63 3.93 -8.71
N VAL A 127 -5.29 2.77 -8.83
CA VAL A 127 -6.74 2.65 -8.62
C VAL A 127 -7.01 2.24 -7.17
N GLN A 128 -7.81 3.03 -6.45
CA GLN A 128 -8.27 2.68 -5.09
C GLN A 128 -9.32 1.56 -5.16
N VAL A 129 -9.13 0.53 -4.35
CA VAL A 129 -9.96 -0.69 -4.30
C VAL A 129 -10.49 -0.92 -2.90
N TRP A 130 -11.75 -1.32 -2.77
CA TRP A 130 -12.33 -1.81 -1.52
C TRP A 130 -12.57 -3.32 -1.64
N ILE A 131 -12.14 -4.05 -0.61
CA ILE A 131 -12.22 -5.51 -0.54
C ILE A 131 -13.05 -5.87 0.67
N GLY A 132 -14.17 -6.53 0.45
CA GLY A 132 -14.95 -7.16 1.51
C GLY A 132 -14.60 -8.64 1.61
N ILE A 133 -14.40 -9.15 2.83
CA ILE A 133 -14.21 -10.58 3.10
C ILE A 133 -15.26 -11.06 4.09
N ALA A 134 -15.95 -12.15 3.74
CA ALA A 134 -17.03 -12.74 4.52
C ALA A 134 -16.98 -14.28 4.51
N SER A 135 -17.90 -14.88 5.25
CA SER A 135 -18.28 -16.29 5.11
C SER A 135 -19.63 -16.39 4.42
N ASN A 136 -19.70 -17.07 3.27
CA ASN A 136 -20.95 -17.26 2.53
C ASN A 136 -21.67 -18.52 3.01
N ALA A 137 -22.74 -18.34 3.82
CA ALA A 137 -23.50 -19.44 4.42
C ALA A 137 -22.63 -20.48 5.15
N GLY A 138 -21.45 -20.06 5.60
CA GLY A 138 -20.48 -20.89 6.32
C GLY A 138 -20.32 -20.44 7.77
N VAL A 139 -19.17 -20.80 8.33
CA VAL A 139 -18.78 -20.43 9.69
C VAL A 139 -17.83 -19.24 9.62
N SER A 140 -18.20 -18.16 10.33
CA SER A 140 -17.28 -17.05 10.56
C SER A 140 -16.05 -17.51 11.33
N GLY A 141 -14.86 -17.05 10.97
CA GLY A 141 -13.63 -17.54 11.56
C GLY A 141 -12.39 -16.84 11.08
N SER A 142 -11.24 -17.35 11.51
CA SER A 142 -9.92 -16.81 11.19
C SER A 142 -9.47 -17.18 9.78
N PHE A 143 -8.62 -16.33 9.19
CA PHE A 143 -8.00 -16.54 7.90
C PHE A 143 -6.71 -15.75 7.77
N GLN A 144 -5.87 -16.13 6.81
CA GLN A 144 -4.80 -15.29 6.28
C GLN A 144 -5.26 -14.68 4.95
N PHE A 145 -5.07 -13.37 4.80
CA PHE A 145 -5.33 -12.65 3.56
C PHE A 145 -4.04 -12.07 2.99
N CYS A 146 -3.78 -12.38 1.73
CA CYS A 146 -2.65 -11.87 0.98
C CYS A 146 -3.11 -11.11 -0.26
N VAL A 147 -2.53 -9.93 -0.46
CA VAL A 147 -2.65 -9.14 -1.69
C VAL A 147 -1.30 -9.11 -2.38
N LYS A 148 -1.29 -9.41 -3.68
CA LYS A 148 -0.18 -9.08 -4.57
C LYS A 148 -0.71 -8.17 -5.66
N SER A 149 -0.16 -6.97 -5.78
CA SER A 149 -0.42 -6.03 -6.85
C SER A 149 0.91 -5.70 -7.48
N LEU A 150 1.22 -6.33 -8.61
CA LEU A 150 2.52 -6.23 -9.22
C LEU A 150 2.40 -5.69 -10.65
N PRO A 151 3.43 -4.95 -11.13
CA PRO A 151 3.59 -4.73 -12.56
C PRO A 151 3.66 -6.08 -13.31
N PRO A 152 3.48 -6.10 -14.65
CA PRO A 152 3.59 -7.33 -15.43
C PRO A 152 4.85 -8.14 -15.10
N VAL A 153 4.71 -9.48 -15.08
CA VAL A 153 5.79 -10.41 -14.74
C VAL A 153 7.06 -10.07 -15.53
N PRO A 154 8.22 -9.90 -14.86
CA PRO A 154 9.47 -9.65 -15.56
C PRO A 154 9.72 -10.76 -16.58
N GLY A 155 10.11 -10.38 -17.80
CA GLY A 155 10.58 -11.34 -18.78
C GLY A 155 11.81 -12.11 -18.29
N PRO A 156 12.36 -13.04 -19.09
CA PRO A 156 13.52 -13.83 -18.67
C PRO A 156 14.75 -12.95 -18.32
N GLY A 157 14.78 -11.68 -18.76
CA GLY A 157 15.85 -10.75 -18.47
C GLY A 157 16.99 -10.80 -19.48
N ASN A 158 16.95 -11.68 -20.48
CA ASN A 158 18.11 -11.94 -21.34
C ASN A 158 18.32 -10.87 -22.43
N THR A 159 17.40 -9.93 -22.59
CA THR A 159 17.49 -8.81 -23.54
C THR A 159 17.06 -7.52 -22.86
N CYS A 160 17.50 -6.36 -23.37
CA CYS A 160 17.07 -5.06 -22.85
C CYS A 160 15.53 -4.94 -22.78
N ALA A 161 14.81 -5.36 -23.83
CA ALA A 161 13.35 -5.26 -23.85
C ALA A 161 12.67 -6.13 -22.78
N GLN A 162 13.32 -7.24 -22.40
CA GLN A 162 12.84 -8.17 -21.38
C GLN A 162 13.51 -7.95 -20.02
N ALA A 163 14.25 -6.85 -19.85
CA ALA A 163 15.02 -6.57 -18.64
C ALA A 163 14.16 -6.71 -17.38
N LYS A 164 14.72 -7.35 -16.35
CA LYS A 164 14.02 -7.56 -15.09
C LYS A 164 13.94 -6.27 -14.31
N GLN A 165 12.74 -5.88 -13.92
CA GLN A 165 12.52 -4.68 -13.13
C GLN A 165 13.08 -4.87 -11.70
N ILE A 166 13.92 -3.94 -11.25
CA ILE A 166 14.35 -3.84 -9.85
C ILE A 166 13.36 -2.96 -9.10
N CYS A 167 12.65 -3.53 -8.14
CA CYS A 167 11.75 -2.80 -7.23
C CYS A 167 12.17 -2.90 -5.76
N THR A 168 13.20 -3.69 -5.46
CA THR A 168 13.69 -3.92 -4.10
C THR A 168 15.20 -3.88 -4.08
N THR A 169 15.77 -3.41 -2.97
CA THR A 169 17.21 -3.42 -2.75
C THR A 169 17.50 -4.01 -1.36
N PRO A 170 18.34 -5.06 -1.24
CA PRO A 170 19.07 -5.71 -2.32
C PRO A 170 18.16 -6.52 -3.26
N PHE A 171 18.58 -6.65 -4.51
CA PHE A 171 17.98 -7.53 -5.52
C PHE A 171 18.84 -8.79 -5.65
N ALA A 172 18.24 -9.97 -5.66
CA ALA A 172 18.96 -11.23 -5.79
C ALA A 172 18.68 -11.86 -7.16
N GLN A 173 19.74 -12.06 -7.95
CA GLN A 173 19.71 -12.90 -9.14
C GLN A 173 20.32 -14.25 -8.76
N ALA A 174 19.49 -15.29 -8.65
CA ALA A 174 19.97 -16.60 -8.20
C ALA A 174 20.90 -17.26 -9.25
N THR A 175 20.52 -17.17 -10.53
CA THR A 175 21.24 -17.81 -11.63
C THR A 175 21.33 -16.95 -12.89
N MET A 176 22.40 -17.08 -13.67
CA MET A 176 22.50 -16.49 -15.00
C MET A 176 21.91 -17.44 -16.06
N GLY A 177 21.22 -16.91 -17.07
CA GLY A 177 20.59 -17.72 -18.13
C GLY A 177 21.60 -18.07 -19.24
N PRO A 178 21.43 -19.19 -19.98
CA PRO A 178 22.40 -19.67 -20.97
C PRO A 178 22.45 -18.88 -22.29
N ASN A 179 21.88 -17.68 -22.34
CA ASN A 179 21.58 -16.97 -23.59
C ASN A 179 22.41 -15.70 -23.73
N THR A 180 22.84 -15.40 -24.94
CA THR A 180 23.44 -14.12 -25.29
C THR A 180 22.34 -13.15 -25.72
N SER A 181 22.46 -11.89 -25.30
CA SER A 181 21.50 -10.83 -25.65
C SER A 181 21.63 -10.38 -27.11
N GLY A 182 22.73 -10.74 -27.77
CA GLY A 182 23.12 -10.20 -29.08
C GLY A 182 23.56 -8.73 -29.03
N GLN A 183 23.58 -8.10 -27.85
CA GLN A 183 23.97 -6.71 -27.65
C GLN A 183 25.31 -6.68 -26.92
N THR A 184 26.39 -6.45 -27.67
CA THR A 184 27.75 -6.31 -27.10
C THR A 184 28.07 -4.81 -26.91
N PRO A 185 28.25 -4.33 -25.67
CA PRO A 185 28.71 -2.97 -25.39
C PRO A 185 30.05 -2.70 -26.10
N ALA A 186 30.27 -1.48 -26.57
CA ALA A 186 31.48 -1.13 -27.34
C ALA A 186 32.80 -1.31 -26.56
N CYS A 187 32.72 -1.29 -25.23
CA CYS A 187 33.85 -1.53 -24.33
C CYS A 187 34.13 -3.01 -24.08
N PHE A 188 33.23 -3.93 -24.45
CA PHE A 188 33.48 -5.36 -24.29
C PHE A 188 34.31 -5.84 -25.49
N LEU A 189 35.41 -6.53 -25.20
CA LEU A 189 36.34 -6.98 -26.23
C LEU A 189 35.92 -8.30 -26.89
N ASN A 190 35.04 -9.06 -26.23
CA ASN A 190 34.50 -10.32 -26.72
C ASN A 190 32.96 -10.27 -26.72
N PRO A 191 32.29 -11.06 -27.59
CA PRO A 191 30.85 -11.22 -27.53
C PRO A 191 30.39 -11.60 -26.13
N THR A 192 29.24 -11.08 -25.74
CA THR A 192 28.66 -11.31 -24.42
C THR A 192 28.25 -12.77 -24.23
N GLN A 193 28.24 -13.22 -22.98
CA GLN A 193 27.92 -14.61 -22.61
C GLN A 193 26.97 -14.62 -21.41
N ASN A 194 25.90 -15.42 -21.51
CA ASN A 194 24.95 -15.66 -20.42
C ASN A 194 24.41 -14.38 -19.78
N ASP A 195 23.76 -13.53 -20.58
CA ASP A 195 23.41 -12.17 -20.21
C ASP A 195 22.19 -12.08 -19.29
N ILE A 196 22.23 -11.11 -18.38
CA ILE A 196 21.05 -10.58 -17.71
C ILE A 196 21.00 -9.07 -17.83
N PHE A 197 19.82 -8.56 -18.14
CA PHE A 197 19.46 -7.16 -18.08
C PHE A 197 18.55 -6.92 -16.89
N LEU A 198 18.93 -5.97 -16.04
CA LEU A 198 18.14 -5.48 -14.93
C LEU A 198 17.80 -4.02 -15.19
N LYS A 199 16.54 -3.63 -15.12
CA LYS A 199 16.10 -2.25 -15.36
C LYS A 199 15.55 -1.59 -14.10
N PHE A 200 15.74 -0.28 -14.00
CA PHE A 200 15.19 0.55 -12.94
C PHE A 200 14.98 1.98 -13.44
N THR A 201 14.09 2.70 -12.76
CA THR A 201 13.85 4.12 -13.02
C THR A 201 14.37 4.89 -11.81
N ILE A 202 15.03 6.02 -12.06
CA ILE A 202 15.49 6.94 -11.02
C ILE A 202 14.26 7.61 -10.44
N THR A 203 14.01 7.33 -9.16
CA THR A 203 12.89 7.86 -8.40
C THR A 203 13.28 9.07 -7.54
N GLN A 204 14.58 9.34 -7.39
CA GLN A 204 15.12 10.59 -6.87
C GLN A 204 16.47 10.89 -7.51
N ALA A 205 16.69 12.12 -7.96
CA ALA A 205 17.96 12.55 -8.56
C ALA A 205 19.11 12.50 -7.54
N GLY A 206 20.34 12.32 -8.03
CA GLY A 206 21.54 12.26 -7.20
C GLY A 206 22.69 11.55 -7.90
N LEU A 207 23.68 11.11 -7.12
CA LEU A 207 24.74 10.21 -7.58
C LEU A 207 24.25 8.77 -7.52
N LEU A 208 24.17 8.12 -8.69
CA LEU A 208 23.92 6.71 -8.85
C LEU A 208 25.18 5.89 -8.52
N ALA A 209 25.04 5.00 -7.55
CA ALA A 209 26.05 4.02 -7.18
C ALA A 209 25.37 2.67 -6.89
N TRP A 210 26.05 1.57 -7.18
CA TRP A 210 25.56 0.23 -6.91
C TRP A 210 26.69 -0.77 -6.82
N THR A 211 26.46 -1.87 -6.12
CA THR A 211 27.42 -2.95 -5.96
C THR A 211 26.71 -4.27 -6.20
N ALA A 212 27.27 -5.10 -7.08
CA ALA A 212 26.90 -6.49 -7.25
C ALA A 212 27.93 -7.38 -6.56
N THR A 213 27.47 -8.28 -5.71
CA THR A 213 28.29 -9.26 -5.00
C THR A 213 28.04 -10.64 -5.61
N PRO A 214 29.03 -11.26 -6.28
CA PRO A 214 28.92 -12.62 -6.78
C PRO A 214 28.53 -13.64 -5.70
N ASN A 215 27.61 -14.56 -6.00
CA ASN A 215 27.31 -15.69 -5.13
C ASN A 215 28.47 -16.71 -5.10
N ASN A 216 29.32 -16.68 -6.13
CA ASN A 216 30.59 -17.40 -6.19
C ASN A 216 31.69 -16.40 -6.60
N PRO A 217 32.69 -16.15 -5.75
CA PRO A 217 33.73 -15.15 -6.02
C PRO A 217 34.69 -15.54 -7.15
N ALA A 218 34.67 -16.79 -7.63
CA ALA A 218 35.50 -17.22 -8.75
C ALA A 218 34.95 -16.84 -10.12
N ILE A 219 33.74 -16.26 -10.18
CA ILE A 219 33.06 -15.95 -11.43
C ILE A 219 33.48 -14.58 -11.96
N GLU A 220 33.81 -14.55 -13.22
CA GLU A 220 34.12 -13.37 -14.01
C GLU A 220 32.84 -12.77 -14.60
N TYR A 221 32.55 -11.52 -14.21
CA TYR A 221 31.44 -10.75 -14.72
C TYR A 221 31.92 -9.45 -15.35
N ASP A 222 31.38 -9.13 -16.51
CA ASP A 222 31.47 -7.80 -17.09
C ASP A 222 30.11 -7.11 -17.04
N TRP A 223 30.11 -5.78 -16.99
CA TRP A 223 28.87 -5.03 -16.89
C TRP A 223 28.84 -3.74 -17.69
N ALA A 224 27.65 -3.38 -18.12
CA ALA A 224 27.34 -2.15 -18.81
C ALA A 224 26.04 -1.54 -18.28
N LEU A 225 25.98 -0.22 -18.24
CA LEU A 225 24.82 0.57 -17.87
C LEU A 225 24.33 1.32 -19.11
N TRP A 226 23.08 1.13 -19.47
CA TRP A 226 22.42 1.75 -20.61
C TRP A 226 21.36 2.75 -20.14
N ASP A 227 21.35 3.99 -20.64
CA ASP A 227 20.19 4.88 -20.56
C ASP A 227 19.15 4.41 -21.59
N ILE A 228 18.08 3.82 -21.09
CA ILE A 228 16.96 3.27 -21.87
C ILE A 228 15.70 4.13 -21.72
N THR A 229 15.83 5.38 -21.30
CA THR A 229 14.70 6.30 -21.10
C THR A 229 13.85 6.43 -22.36
N ASN A 230 14.51 6.41 -23.53
CA ASN A 230 13.85 6.49 -24.84
C ASN A 230 13.64 5.11 -25.49
N GLY A 231 13.65 4.05 -24.69
CA GLY A 231 13.48 2.67 -25.13
C GLY A 231 14.80 1.92 -25.35
N CYS A 232 14.67 0.60 -25.51
CA CYS A 232 15.78 -0.31 -25.81
C CYS A 232 16.21 -0.21 -27.29
N PRO A 233 17.49 -0.40 -27.63
CA PRO A 233 18.61 -0.85 -26.77
C PRO A 233 19.20 0.22 -25.84
N GLY A 234 18.76 1.48 -25.97
CA GLY A 234 19.26 2.61 -25.20
C GLY A 234 20.60 3.16 -25.69
N THR A 235 21.12 4.15 -24.97
CA THR A 235 22.47 4.69 -25.15
C THR A 235 23.34 4.17 -24.03
N LEU A 236 24.50 3.58 -24.34
CA LEU A 236 25.42 3.12 -23.30
C LEU A 236 25.89 4.35 -22.51
N ALA A 237 25.73 4.31 -21.19
CA ALA A 237 26.06 5.40 -20.27
C ALA A 237 27.44 5.14 -19.65
N CYS A 238 27.70 3.90 -19.28
CA CYS A 238 28.98 3.47 -18.74
C CYS A 238 29.14 1.97 -18.87
N CYS A 239 30.37 1.49 -18.84
CA CYS A 239 30.66 0.08 -18.68
C CYS A 239 32.05 -0.09 -18.10
N ASN A 240 32.28 -1.28 -17.57
CA ASN A 240 33.59 -1.72 -17.12
C ASN A 240 33.78 -3.17 -17.53
N TYR A 241 35.00 -3.51 -17.89
CA TYR A 241 35.41 -4.87 -18.21
C TYR A 241 36.79 -5.14 -17.59
N ASN A 242 37.03 -6.37 -17.14
CA ASN A 242 38.34 -6.80 -16.66
C ASN A 242 38.64 -8.26 -17.07
N PHE A 243 39.91 -8.57 -17.29
CA PHE A 243 40.39 -9.80 -17.94
C PHE A 243 40.89 -10.91 -16.99
N ALA A 244 40.84 -10.73 -15.67
CA ALA A 244 41.57 -11.63 -14.78
C ALA A 244 40.87 -11.94 -13.45
N ASN A 245 40.32 -13.15 -13.39
CA ASN A 245 39.92 -13.95 -12.23
C ASN A 245 38.87 -13.30 -11.31
N GLY A 246 37.86 -14.09 -10.93
CA GLY A 246 36.72 -13.58 -10.16
C GLY A 246 37.11 -12.78 -8.91
N SER A 247 36.33 -11.71 -8.67
CA SER A 247 36.53 -10.79 -7.55
C SER A 247 35.65 -11.18 -6.36
N SER A 248 36.27 -11.39 -5.19
CA SER A 248 35.55 -11.51 -3.92
C SER A 248 35.00 -10.19 -3.39
N LEU A 249 35.39 -9.06 -4.00
CA LEU A 249 35.05 -7.70 -3.56
C LEU A 249 33.84 -7.11 -4.32
N GLY A 250 33.27 -7.84 -5.27
CA GLY A 250 32.15 -7.40 -6.10
C GLY A 250 32.53 -6.48 -7.26
N PHE A 251 31.51 -5.99 -7.96
CA PHE A 251 31.60 -5.12 -9.14
C PHE A 251 30.50 -4.05 -9.16
N GLY A 252 30.69 -2.98 -9.93
CA GLY A 252 29.66 -1.97 -10.18
C GLY A 252 30.14 -0.53 -10.12
N MET A 253 29.36 0.34 -9.48
CA MET A 253 29.64 1.78 -9.37
C MET A 253 29.81 2.19 -7.90
N GLN A 254 31.01 2.61 -7.51
CA GLN A 254 31.30 3.05 -6.14
C GLN A 254 32.38 4.13 -6.12
N ALA A 255 32.26 5.11 -5.21
CA ALA A 255 33.35 6.04 -4.93
C ALA A 255 34.45 5.31 -4.14
N GLN A 256 35.62 5.07 -4.76
CA GLN A 256 36.80 4.57 -4.06
C GLN A 256 38.06 5.34 -4.49
N ALA A 257 39.10 5.34 -3.65
CA ALA A 257 40.38 5.94 -4.02
C ALA A 257 40.92 5.27 -5.30
N GLY A 258 41.15 6.06 -6.34
CA GLY A 258 41.62 5.59 -7.65
C GLY A 258 40.53 5.22 -8.66
N THR A 259 39.23 5.28 -8.31
CA THR A 259 38.17 5.04 -9.30
C THR A 259 38.10 6.19 -10.30
N VAL A 260 38.23 5.86 -11.59
CA VAL A 260 38.05 6.81 -12.69
C VAL A 260 36.55 7.12 -12.83
N ALA A 261 36.23 8.32 -13.31
CA ALA A 261 34.86 8.65 -13.73
C ALA A 261 34.35 7.58 -14.72
N CYS A 262 33.09 7.18 -14.56
CA CYS A 262 32.43 6.21 -15.41
C CYS A 262 32.36 6.73 -16.86
N ASN A 263 33.28 6.31 -17.72
CA ASN A 263 33.35 6.69 -19.13
C ASN A 263 33.42 5.45 -20.02
N TYR A 264 33.02 5.59 -21.29
CA TYR A 264 32.98 4.51 -22.29
C TYR A 264 34.29 3.72 -22.52
N ASN A 265 35.43 4.28 -22.09
CA ASN A 265 36.76 3.72 -22.32
C ASN A 265 37.51 3.41 -21.01
N ALA A 266 36.82 3.40 -19.87
CA ALA A 266 37.47 3.18 -18.59
C ALA A 266 37.92 1.72 -18.47
N ILE A 267 39.21 1.48 -18.70
CA ILE A 267 39.88 0.25 -18.28
C ILE A 267 40.05 0.35 -16.77
N GLY A 268 39.37 -0.51 -16.00
CA GLY A 268 39.56 -0.56 -14.57
C GLY A 268 41.04 -0.71 -14.22
N THR A 269 41.53 0.01 -13.20
CA THR A 269 42.83 -0.33 -12.62
C THR A 269 42.69 -1.70 -11.96
N PRO A 270 43.52 -2.70 -12.29
CA PRO A 270 43.60 -3.92 -11.51
C PRO A 270 43.83 -3.52 -10.04
N PRO A 271 42.98 -3.96 -9.07
CA PRO A 271 42.11 -5.14 -9.14
C PRO A 271 40.58 -4.85 -9.03
N LYS A 272 40.06 -3.70 -9.48
CA LYS A 272 38.68 -3.29 -9.12
C LYS A 272 37.75 -3.08 -10.33
N GLU A 273 36.71 -3.91 -10.45
CA GLU A 273 35.59 -3.81 -11.41
C GLU A 273 34.59 -2.68 -11.05
N PHE A 274 35.12 -1.59 -10.49
CA PHE A 274 34.34 -0.43 -10.05
C PHE A 274 34.63 0.79 -10.90
N CYS A 275 33.58 1.47 -11.32
CA CYS A 275 33.67 2.84 -11.83
C CYS A 275 33.18 3.85 -10.78
N GLY A 276 33.56 5.11 -10.94
CA GLY A 276 33.02 6.20 -10.13
C GLY A 276 31.49 6.36 -10.30
N PRO A 277 30.76 6.86 -9.29
CA PRO A 277 29.33 7.17 -9.39
C PRO A 277 29.01 8.17 -10.51
N MET A 278 27.76 8.17 -10.98
CA MET A 278 27.28 9.05 -12.05
C MET A 278 26.12 9.92 -11.58
N ASN A 279 26.10 11.20 -11.96
CA ASN A 279 24.94 12.06 -11.74
C ASN A 279 23.77 11.61 -12.61
N VAL A 280 22.63 11.37 -11.99
CA VAL A 280 21.39 10.98 -12.68
C VAL A 280 20.25 11.89 -12.28
N THR A 281 19.33 12.08 -13.22
CA THR A 281 18.12 12.88 -13.02
C THR A 281 16.92 11.97 -12.81
N CYS A 282 15.98 12.48 -12.03
CA CYS A 282 14.71 11.82 -11.75
C CYS A 282 13.91 11.54 -13.05
N GLY A 283 13.26 10.38 -13.12
CA GLY A 283 12.48 9.92 -14.28
C GLY A 283 13.30 9.17 -15.35
N LYS A 284 14.64 9.28 -15.32
CA LYS A 284 15.51 8.50 -16.20
C LYS A 284 15.40 7.01 -15.92
N THR A 285 15.36 6.19 -16.96
CA THR A 285 15.31 4.73 -16.84
C THR A 285 16.60 4.13 -17.39
N TYR A 286 17.22 3.25 -16.60
CA TYR A 286 18.47 2.60 -16.95
C TYR A 286 18.32 1.09 -16.97
N ALA A 287 19.17 0.42 -17.74
CA ALA A 287 19.36 -1.02 -17.71
C ALA A 287 20.82 -1.36 -17.40
N ILE A 288 21.05 -2.18 -16.39
CA ILE A 288 22.33 -2.83 -16.13
C ILE A 288 22.34 -4.15 -16.89
N GLN A 289 23.23 -4.27 -17.86
CA GLN A 289 23.61 -5.52 -18.51
C GLN A 289 24.77 -6.14 -17.73
N ILE A 290 24.66 -7.41 -17.37
CA ILE A 290 25.74 -8.19 -16.75
C ILE A 290 25.92 -9.46 -17.57
N SER A 291 27.16 -9.74 -17.94
CA SER A 291 27.57 -10.90 -18.73
C SER A 291 28.48 -11.78 -17.89
N ASN A 292 28.28 -13.10 -17.93
CA ASN A 292 29.11 -14.08 -17.24
C ASN A 292 29.99 -14.83 -18.24
N TYR A 293 31.30 -14.58 -18.16
CA TYR A 293 32.31 -15.19 -19.03
C TYR A 293 32.89 -16.50 -18.48
N THR A 294 32.49 -16.94 -17.29
CA THR A 294 32.93 -18.20 -16.72
C THR A 294 32.14 -19.38 -17.29
N THR A 295 32.77 -20.11 -18.20
CA THR A 295 32.22 -21.32 -18.84
C THR A 295 31.65 -22.32 -17.82
N GLY A 296 30.42 -22.79 -18.07
CA GLY A 296 29.76 -23.81 -17.24
C GLY A 296 29.20 -23.30 -15.89
N SER A 297 29.43 -22.03 -15.55
CA SER A 297 28.82 -21.43 -14.37
C SER A 297 27.49 -20.80 -14.70
N THR A 298 26.51 -21.01 -13.83
CA THR A 298 25.23 -20.27 -13.80
C THR A 298 25.06 -19.51 -12.50
N ALA A 299 26.11 -19.38 -11.67
CA ALA A 299 26.01 -18.62 -10.43
C ALA A 299 25.53 -17.21 -10.73
N GLY A 300 24.72 -16.64 -9.84
CA GLY A 300 24.28 -15.25 -9.93
C GLY A 300 24.96 -14.34 -8.90
N PHE A 301 24.25 -13.30 -8.47
CA PHE A 301 24.77 -12.25 -7.61
C PHE A 301 23.65 -11.56 -6.81
N SER A 302 24.04 -10.79 -5.79
CA SER A 302 23.17 -9.84 -5.11
C SER A 302 23.55 -8.40 -5.48
N LEU A 303 22.60 -7.58 -5.91
CA LEU A 303 22.76 -6.19 -6.31
C LEU A 303 22.20 -5.25 -5.23
N SER A 304 22.96 -4.21 -4.87
CA SER A 304 22.59 -3.23 -3.85
C SER A 304 22.89 -1.80 -4.30
N PHE A 305 22.06 -0.84 -3.88
CA PHE A 305 22.22 0.59 -4.14
C PHE A 305 22.55 1.40 -2.88
N LEU A 306 23.01 0.75 -1.80
CA LEU A 306 23.19 1.38 -0.48
C LEU A 306 24.12 2.60 -0.47
N ASN A 307 25.05 2.70 -1.42
CA ASN A 307 26.00 3.82 -1.53
C ASN A 307 25.50 4.93 -2.49
N SER A 308 24.28 4.80 -3.01
CA SER A 308 23.67 5.76 -3.93
C SER A 308 22.99 6.89 -3.16
N THR A 309 23.12 8.12 -3.66
CA THR A 309 22.26 9.24 -3.21
C THR A 309 21.06 9.43 -4.13
N ALA A 310 21.12 8.90 -5.36
CA ALA A 310 19.94 8.69 -6.19
C ALA A 310 19.15 7.48 -5.68
N MET A 311 17.82 7.52 -5.77
CA MET A 311 16.97 6.37 -5.44
C MET A 311 16.44 5.70 -6.70
N VAL A 312 16.26 4.38 -6.59
CA VAL A 312 15.72 3.50 -7.65
C VAL A 312 14.47 2.75 -7.20
N THR A 313 14.09 2.94 -5.93
CA THR A 313 12.86 2.45 -5.32
C THR A 313 12.11 3.64 -4.74
N SER A 314 10.80 3.50 -4.60
CA SER A 314 9.94 4.54 -4.06
C SER A 314 9.14 4.00 -2.89
N ASN A 315 8.88 4.86 -1.91
CA ASN A 315 7.99 4.57 -0.80
C ASN A 315 7.07 5.76 -0.57
N ALA A 316 5.80 5.61 -0.91
CA ALA A 316 4.78 6.58 -0.59
C ALA A 316 4.48 6.49 0.91
N ALA A 317 4.54 7.63 1.59
CA ALA A 317 4.23 7.72 3.01
C ALA A 317 3.78 9.14 3.34
N PHE A 318 2.74 9.28 4.14
CA PHE A 318 2.32 10.59 4.64
C PHE A 318 1.47 10.45 5.89
N SER A 319 1.31 11.56 6.59
CA SER A 319 0.38 11.71 7.71
C SER A 319 -0.57 12.87 7.47
N VAL A 320 -1.72 12.83 8.13
CA VAL A 320 -2.65 13.96 8.22
C VAL A 320 -2.62 14.46 9.66
N ASN A 321 -2.40 15.75 9.87
CA ASN A 321 -2.41 16.32 11.21
C ASN A 321 -3.81 16.21 11.84
N ALA A 322 -3.85 16.00 13.16
CA ALA A 322 -5.12 15.99 13.89
C ALA A 322 -5.82 17.35 13.82
N PRO A 323 -7.17 17.37 13.74
CA PRO A 323 -8.07 16.22 13.86
C PRO A 323 -8.31 15.44 12.55
N THR A 324 -8.25 14.11 12.60
CA THR A 324 -8.67 13.22 11.49
C THR A 324 -10.17 12.91 11.52
N LEU A 325 -10.88 13.33 12.58
CA LEU A 325 -12.31 13.21 12.72
C LEU A 325 -12.87 14.50 13.33
N VAL A 326 -13.86 15.11 12.68
CA VAL A 326 -14.51 16.35 13.13
C VAL A 326 -16.03 16.19 13.01
N CYS A 327 -16.76 16.64 14.02
CA CYS A 327 -18.19 16.92 13.90
C CYS A 327 -18.35 18.42 13.67
N GLY A 328 -18.81 18.84 12.49
CA GLY A 328 -18.87 20.26 12.19
C GLY A 328 -19.20 20.58 10.74
N PRO A 329 -19.14 21.88 10.38
CA PRO A 329 -19.43 22.33 9.02
C PRO A 329 -18.28 22.04 8.04
N SER A 330 -17.06 21.84 8.55
CA SER A 330 -15.89 21.56 7.71
C SER A 330 -14.75 20.85 8.46
N LEU A 331 -13.90 20.17 7.71
CA LEU A 331 -12.64 19.58 8.17
C LEU A 331 -11.50 20.02 7.24
N ASN A 332 -10.46 20.67 7.79
CA ASN A 332 -9.24 20.99 7.05
C ASN A 332 -8.17 19.92 7.31
N ALA A 333 -7.89 19.10 6.29
CA ALA A 333 -6.85 18.08 6.34
C ALA A 333 -5.51 18.69 5.95
N VAL A 334 -4.61 18.84 6.92
CA VAL A 334 -3.22 19.27 6.69
C VAL A 334 -2.35 18.04 6.47
N ILE A 335 -1.74 17.92 5.30
CA ILE A 335 -0.98 16.75 4.86
C ILE A 335 0.51 17.00 5.07
N ASN A 336 1.20 16.08 5.75
CA ASN A 336 2.66 16.07 5.82
C ASN A 336 3.17 14.90 4.96
N ASN A 337 3.77 15.23 3.81
CA ASN A 337 4.40 14.22 2.96
C ASN A 337 5.71 13.72 3.59
N ALA A 338 5.82 12.40 3.73
CA ALA A 338 7.01 11.70 4.22
C ALA A 338 7.51 10.68 3.19
N SER A 339 7.04 10.78 1.94
CA SER A 339 7.40 9.88 0.87
C SER A 339 8.88 10.02 0.55
N THR A 340 9.51 8.90 0.22
CA THR A 340 10.91 8.84 -0.21
C THR A 340 11.00 8.24 -1.59
N GLY A 341 11.98 8.69 -2.38
CA GLY A 341 12.18 8.18 -3.73
C GLY A 341 10.97 8.50 -4.58
N ALA A 342 10.54 9.75 -4.60
CA ALA A 342 9.43 10.20 -5.41
C ALA A 342 9.87 11.34 -6.34
N CYS A 343 9.59 11.16 -7.61
CA CYS A 343 9.75 12.18 -8.65
C CYS A 343 8.57 13.16 -8.72
N GLY A 344 7.63 13.03 -7.79
CA GLY A 344 6.30 13.60 -7.82
C GLY A 344 5.26 12.50 -7.62
N GLU A 345 4.40 12.70 -6.63
CA GLU A 345 3.26 11.84 -6.31
C GLU A 345 2.00 12.46 -6.88
N VAL A 346 1.04 11.62 -7.27
CA VAL A 346 -0.31 12.03 -7.57
C VAL A 346 -1.15 11.88 -6.31
N TRP A 347 -1.72 12.98 -5.85
CA TRP A 347 -2.57 13.06 -4.68
C TRP A 347 -4.04 13.09 -5.10
N ASN A 348 -4.85 12.24 -4.48
CA ASN A 348 -6.30 12.25 -4.61
C ASN A 348 -6.92 12.39 -3.21
N TYR A 349 -7.82 13.35 -3.04
CA TYR A 349 -8.42 13.70 -1.75
C TYR A 349 -9.69 12.91 -1.41
N GLY A 350 -10.16 12.04 -2.31
CA GLY A 350 -11.24 11.09 -2.04
C GLY A 350 -12.65 11.67 -2.09
N ASP A 351 -12.81 12.96 -2.43
CA ASP A 351 -14.10 13.66 -2.55
C ASP A 351 -14.49 14.01 -4.00
N GLY A 352 -13.70 13.54 -4.98
CA GLY A 352 -13.89 13.85 -6.39
C GLY A 352 -13.31 15.19 -6.85
N SER A 353 -12.63 15.92 -5.96
CA SER A 353 -11.85 17.10 -6.36
C SER A 353 -10.69 16.73 -7.31
N PRO A 354 -10.18 17.69 -8.11
CA PRO A 354 -9.03 17.47 -8.97
C PRO A 354 -7.81 16.95 -8.20
N THR A 355 -7.04 16.08 -8.84
CA THR A 355 -5.80 15.57 -8.25
C THR A 355 -4.72 16.66 -8.21
N TYR A 356 -3.78 16.52 -7.29
CA TYR A 356 -2.57 17.34 -7.23
C TYR A 356 -1.35 16.49 -7.61
N THR A 357 -0.34 17.07 -8.26
CA THR A 357 0.92 16.40 -8.57
C THR A 357 2.10 17.17 -8.01
N GLY A 358 2.88 16.56 -7.14
CA GLY A 358 4.06 17.17 -6.54
C GLY A 358 4.34 16.68 -5.12
N THR A 359 5.53 17.03 -4.62
CA THR A 359 6.05 16.57 -3.33
C THR A 359 5.57 17.38 -2.13
N ALA A 360 4.96 18.55 -2.36
CA ALA A 360 4.39 19.42 -1.35
C ALA A 360 2.87 19.57 -1.57
N PRO A 361 2.05 18.58 -1.18
CA PRO A 361 0.60 18.66 -1.34
C PRO A 361 0.02 19.80 -0.47
N PRO A 362 -0.92 20.59 -1.00
CA PRO A 362 -1.65 21.56 -0.18
C PRO A 362 -2.59 20.85 0.79
N SER A 363 -2.96 21.55 1.87
CA SER A 363 -4.07 21.15 2.72
C SER A 363 -5.38 21.14 1.93
N HIS A 364 -6.32 20.27 2.31
CA HIS A 364 -7.63 20.17 1.67
C HIS A 364 -8.78 20.41 2.64
N ASN A 365 -9.84 21.09 2.21
CA ASN A 365 -11.00 21.39 3.05
C ASN A 365 -12.23 20.60 2.60
N TYR A 366 -12.77 19.79 3.50
CA TYR A 366 -14.01 19.05 3.29
C TYR A 366 -15.17 19.81 3.91
N THR A 367 -16.29 19.96 3.19
CA THR A 367 -17.50 20.66 3.67
C THR A 367 -18.74 19.76 3.68
N THR A 368 -18.64 18.58 3.09
CA THR A 368 -19.73 17.61 3.04
C THR A 368 -19.44 16.50 4.06
N PRO A 369 -20.41 16.10 4.89
CA PRO A 369 -20.22 14.96 5.76
C PRO A 369 -19.91 13.68 4.97
N GLY A 370 -18.89 12.96 5.40
CA GLY A 370 -18.38 11.78 4.72
C GLY A 370 -17.07 11.29 5.31
N THR A 371 -16.65 10.11 4.88
CA THR A 371 -15.29 9.61 5.12
C THR A 371 -14.53 9.64 3.82
N TYR A 372 -13.35 10.24 3.84
CA TYR A 372 -12.54 10.51 2.67
C TYR A 372 -11.22 9.77 2.73
N ALA A 373 -10.88 9.09 1.65
CA ALA A 373 -9.60 8.41 1.46
C ALA A 373 -8.64 9.36 0.73
N ILE A 374 -7.71 9.97 1.46
CA ILE A 374 -6.61 10.72 0.86
C ILE A 374 -5.57 9.69 0.43
N THR A 375 -5.10 9.76 -0.81
CA THR A 375 -4.09 8.86 -1.36
C THR A 375 -2.91 9.64 -1.90
N ALA A 376 -1.71 9.09 -1.71
CA ALA A 376 -0.48 9.52 -2.35
C ALA A 376 0.01 8.39 -3.23
N ASN A 377 0.08 8.59 -4.55
CA ASN A 377 0.40 7.57 -5.52
C ASN A 377 1.69 7.92 -6.26
N ILE A 378 2.72 7.10 -6.08
CA ILE A 378 3.95 7.16 -6.88
C ILE A 378 3.78 6.16 -8.02
N GLY A 379 3.72 6.68 -9.24
CA GLY A 379 3.63 5.86 -10.46
C GLY A 379 4.96 5.24 -10.88
N GLY A 380 4.97 4.62 -12.06
CA GLY A 380 6.16 4.03 -12.67
C GLY A 380 6.20 2.51 -12.57
N ALA A 381 7.36 1.93 -12.87
CA ALA A 381 7.51 0.47 -12.96
C ALA A 381 7.61 -0.22 -11.58
N CYS A 382 7.88 0.54 -10.52
CA CYS A 382 7.86 0.05 -9.13
C CYS A 382 7.00 0.99 -8.28
N PRO A 383 5.69 1.00 -8.51
CA PRO A 383 4.80 1.97 -7.90
C PRO A 383 4.64 1.71 -6.41
N SER A 384 4.30 2.78 -5.70
CA SER A 384 4.06 2.78 -4.27
C SER A 384 2.91 3.71 -3.96
N SER A 385 2.12 3.36 -2.94
CA SER A 385 0.96 4.14 -2.54
C SER A 385 0.80 4.16 -1.03
N ALA A 386 0.32 5.29 -0.51
CA ALA A 386 -0.15 5.41 0.85
C ALA A 386 -1.58 5.96 0.86
N THR A 387 -2.35 5.60 1.88
CA THR A 387 -3.72 6.09 2.09
C THR A 387 -3.91 6.47 3.55
N GLN A 388 -4.56 7.62 3.79
CA GLN A 388 -5.01 8.05 5.11
C GLN A 388 -6.49 8.43 5.03
N PHE A 389 -7.19 8.27 6.14
CA PHE A 389 -8.62 8.59 6.23
C PHE A 389 -8.86 9.82 7.07
N VAL A 390 -9.80 10.65 6.61
CA VAL A 390 -10.41 11.70 7.41
C VAL A 390 -11.92 11.56 7.40
N GLN A 391 -12.57 11.92 8.50
CA GLN A 391 -14.01 11.80 8.65
C GLN A 391 -14.63 13.14 9.08
N LEU A 392 -15.51 13.67 8.24
CA LEU A 392 -16.38 14.79 8.59
C LEU A 392 -17.77 14.24 8.91
N LEU A 393 -18.21 14.39 10.16
CA LEU A 393 -19.57 14.09 10.57
C LEU A 393 -20.39 15.38 10.57
N ALA A 394 -21.67 15.25 10.23
CA ALA A 394 -22.58 16.40 10.28
C ALA A 394 -22.60 17.02 11.68
N PRO A 395 -22.80 18.35 11.80
CA PRO A 395 -22.89 19.01 13.10
C PRO A 395 -23.94 18.34 13.98
N LEU A 396 -23.62 18.12 15.27
CA LEU A 396 -24.59 17.63 16.23
C LEU A 396 -25.71 18.66 16.37
N ALA A 397 -26.96 18.23 16.21
CA ALA A 397 -28.14 19.05 16.44
C ALA A 397 -29.20 18.25 17.21
N ALA A 398 -29.63 18.82 18.33
CA ALA A 398 -30.64 18.27 19.21
C ALA A 398 -31.66 19.36 19.58
N THR A 399 -32.93 18.98 19.64
CA THR A 399 -34.04 19.87 20.02
C THR A 399 -34.92 19.13 21.02
N ALA A 400 -35.15 19.70 22.18
CA ALA A 400 -36.20 19.29 23.11
C ALA A 400 -37.53 19.93 22.72
N ILE A 401 -38.57 19.12 22.82
CA ILE A 401 -39.95 19.46 22.54
C ILE A 401 -40.71 19.41 23.87
N PRO A 402 -41.14 20.56 24.41
CA PRO A 402 -41.90 20.60 25.65
C PRO A 402 -43.38 20.28 25.42
N THR A 403 -43.98 19.61 26.40
CA THR A 403 -45.44 19.50 26.57
C THR A 403 -45.84 20.36 27.78
N PRO A 404 -46.64 21.42 27.60
CA PRO A 404 -47.01 22.33 28.67
C PRO A 404 -47.82 21.68 29.81
N ILE A 405 -47.83 22.34 30.97
CA ILE A 405 -48.76 22.02 32.07
C ILE A 405 -50.20 22.35 31.68
N ASN A 406 -51.17 21.56 32.15
CA ASN A 406 -52.59 21.75 31.80
C ASN A 406 -53.28 22.81 32.67
N CYS A 407 -52.82 23.00 33.92
CA CYS A 407 -53.38 23.95 34.88
C CYS A 407 -52.29 24.53 35.78
N PHE A 408 -52.49 25.75 36.27
CA PHE A 408 -51.63 26.39 37.26
C PHE A 408 -51.54 25.54 38.54
N GLY A 409 -50.33 25.39 39.09
CA GLY A 409 -50.06 24.62 40.31
C GLY A 409 -49.87 23.12 40.11
N ASN A 410 -50.14 22.58 38.91
CA ASN A 410 -49.88 21.18 38.58
C ASN A 410 -48.47 21.00 38.00
N CYS A 411 -47.91 19.80 38.21
CA CYS A 411 -46.64 19.38 37.61
C CYS A 411 -46.88 18.29 36.57
N THR A 412 -47.71 18.57 35.56
CA THR A 412 -48.06 17.62 34.50
C THR A 412 -47.26 17.83 33.21
N GLY A 413 -46.29 18.75 33.20
CA GLY A 413 -45.49 19.04 32.02
C GLY A 413 -44.50 17.91 31.72
N SER A 414 -44.00 17.88 30.50
CA SER A 414 -42.92 16.99 30.08
C SER A 414 -42.03 17.65 29.04
N ALA A 415 -40.86 17.08 28.79
CA ALA A 415 -40.01 17.45 27.68
C ALA A 415 -39.34 16.21 27.11
N THR A 416 -39.29 16.12 25.77
CA THR A 416 -38.71 14.98 25.06
C THR A 416 -37.73 15.47 24.01
N VAL A 417 -36.58 14.82 23.88
CA VAL A 417 -35.62 15.11 22.82
C VAL A 417 -36.15 14.57 21.49
N SER A 418 -36.31 15.45 20.50
CA SER A 418 -36.57 15.10 19.10
C SER A 418 -35.42 14.26 18.54
N PRO A 419 -35.62 13.42 17.50
CA PRO A 419 -34.54 12.65 16.90
C PRO A 419 -33.30 13.51 16.61
N ILE A 420 -32.17 13.14 17.21
CA ILE A 420 -30.91 13.85 17.07
C ILE A 420 -30.39 13.65 15.64
N THR A 421 -29.83 14.72 15.07
CA THR A 421 -29.17 14.68 13.77
C THR A 421 -27.68 15.01 13.90
N GLY A 422 -26.88 14.50 12.96
CA GLY A 422 -25.43 14.64 12.95
C GLY A 422 -24.71 13.90 14.08
N GLY A 423 -23.51 14.33 14.45
CA GLY A 423 -22.69 13.59 15.41
C GLY A 423 -22.29 12.20 14.90
N ASP A 424 -22.03 11.28 15.83
CA ASP A 424 -21.52 9.93 15.55
C ASP A 424 -22.58 8.82 15.72
N GLY A 425 -23.83 9.20 16.00
CA GLY A 425 -24.93 8.28 16.27
C GLY A 425 -24.97 7.71 17.69
N ILE A 426 -24.01 8.03 18.57
CA ILE A 426 -23.99 7.58 19.96
C ILE A 426 -24.05 8.80 20.89
N TYR A 427 -25.21 8.99 21.53
CA TYR A 427 -25.49 10.19 22.30
C TYR A 427 -25.68 9.89 23.79
N THR A 428 -25.24 10.84 24.61
CA THR A 428 -25.57 10.91 26.04
C THR A 428 -26.41 12.15 26.32
N TYR A 429 -27.25 12.07 27.34
CA TYR A 429 -28.21 13.10 27.72
C TYR A 429 -27.98 13.51 29.17
N LEU A 430 -28.08 14.79 29.46
CA LEU A 430 -28.10 15.32 30.82
C LEU A 430 -29.08 16.48 30.91
N TRP A 431 -30.21 16.24 31.56
CA TRP A 431 -31.18 17.28 31.91
C TRP A 431 -30.73 18.06 33.14
N SER A 432 -31.23 19.28 33.30
CA SER A 432 -31.03 20.09 34.52
C SER A 432 -31.56 19.42 35.79
N THR A 433 -32.46 18.44 35.64
CA THR A 433 -32.96 17.58 36.73
C THR A 433 -32.00 16.45 37.13
N GLY A 434 -30.89 16.27 36.41
CA GLY A 434 -29.96 15.15 36.56
C GLY A 434 -30.38 13.89 35.80
N SER A 435 -31.54 13.89 35.13
CA SER A 435 -31.98 12.75 34.30
C SER A 435 -31.07 12.55 33.09
N THR A 436 -30.84 11.29 32.72
CA THR A 436 -30.09 10.88 31.51
C THR A 436 -30.98 10.22 30.45
N SER A 437 -32.30 10.26 30.66
CA SER A 437 -33.30 9.73 29.73
C SER A 437 -33.54 10.69 28.55
N THR A 438 -34.06 10.15 27.45
CA THR A 438 -34.50 10.95 26.27
C THR A 438 -35.72 11.83 26.56
N SER A 439 -36.38 11.63 27.70
CA SER A 439 -37.50 12.46 28.16
C SER A 439 -37.49 12.65 29.68
N ILE A 440 -38.10 13.73 30.12
CA ILE A 440 -38.42 14.03 31.52
C ILE A 440 -39.90 14.36 31.65
N ASN A 441 -40.53 13.87 32.72
CA ASN A 441 -41.98 13.97 32.96
C ASN A 441 -42.25 14.57 34.34
N SER A 442 -43.52 14.83 34.64
CA SER A 442 -43.99 15.36 35.92
C SER A 442 -43.36 16.71 36.29
N LEU A 443 -43.19 17.58 35.28
CA LEU A 443 -42.50 18.86 35.42
C LEU A 443 -43.48 19.95 35.88
N CYS A 444 -43.06 20.72 36.88
CA CYS A 444 -43.73 21.94 37.30
C CYS A 444 -43.38 23.09 36.35
N ALA A 445 -44.03 24.25 36.49
CA ALA A 445 -43.61 25.45 35.77
C ALA A 445 -42.15 25.80 36.13
N GLY A 446 -41.31 25.94 35.11
CA GLY A 446 -39.89 26.18 35.29
C GLY A 446 -39.12 26.13 33.97
N ILE A 447 -37.83 26.45 34.06
CA ILE A 447 -36.88 26.37 32.94
C ILE A 447 -36.11 25.06 33.08
N TYR A 448 -36.09 24.26 32.01
CA TYR A 448 -35.42 22.97 31.98
C TYR A 448 -34.47 22.91 30.80
N SER A 449 -33.17 22.78 31.07
CA SER A 449 -32.17 22.63 30.01
C SER A 449 -31.78 21.17 29.82
N ILE A 450 -31.41 20.81 28.59
CA ILE A 450 -30.75 19.55 28.28
C ILE A 450 -29.42 19.81 27.62
N THR A 451 -28.40 19.04 28.01
CA THR A 451 -27.16 18.89 27.26
C THR A 451 -27.15 17.52 26.61
N VAL A 452 -27.00 17.50 25.28
CA VAL A 452 -26.79 16.29 24.49
C VAL A 452 -25.34 16.29 24.02
N SER A 453 -24.62 15.20 24.23
CA SER A 453 -23.22 15.08 23.77
C SER A 453 -22.98 13.80 23.00
N ASN A 454 -21.93 13.80 22.18
CA ASN A 454 -21.51 12.64 21.40
C ASN A 454 -20.07 12.22 21.72
N ALA A 455 -19.77 10.92 21.60
CA ALA A 455 -18.56 10.34 22.17
C ALA A 455 -17.30 10.54 21.31
N LYS A 456 -17.38 10.33 19.98
CA LYS A 456 -16.21 10.40 19.09
C LYS A 456 -15.66 11.81 18.91
N CYS A 457 -16.52 12.82 18.91
CA CYS A 457 -16.14 14.20 18.62
C CYS A 457 -16.03 15.09 19.87
N ASN A 458 -16.42 14.58 21.05
CA ASN A 458 -16.58 15.39 22.28
C ASN A 458 -17.40 16.68 22.05
N SER A 459 -18.38 16.63 21.14
CA SER A 459 -19.24 17.78 20.84
C SER A 459 -20.49 17.72 21.71
N SER A 460 -21.02 18.87 22.10
CA SER A 460 -22.28 18.96 22.84
C SER A 460 -23.14 20.11 22.35
N VAL A 461 -24.45 19.94 22.49
CA VAL A 461 -25.46 20.98 22.26
C VAL A 461 -26.31 21.10 23.51
N THR A 462 -26.46 22.33 24.00
CA THR A 462 -27.35 22.63 25.11
C THR A 462 -28.56 23.41 24.60
N GLN A 463 -29.75 23.00 25.04
CA GLN A 463 -31.00 23.69 24.76
C GLN A 463 -31.71 23.97 26.09
N THR A 464 -32.52 25.03 26.15
CA THR A 464 -33.20 25.54 27.36
C THR A 464 -34.68 25.69 27.12
#